data_AF-A0A968MR32-F1
#
_entry.id   AF-A0A968MR32-F1
#
_cell.length_a   1.000
_cell.length_b   1.000
_cell.length_c   1.000
_cell.angle_alpha   90.00
_cell.angle_beta   90.00
_cell.angle_gamma   90.00
#
_symmetry.space_group_name_H-M   'P 1'
#
loop_
_entity.id
_entity.type
_entity.pdbx_description
1 polymer ?
#
loop_
_entity_poly.entity_id
_entity_poly.type
_entity_poly.pdbx_seq_one_letter_code
_entity_poly.pdbx_strand_id
1 'polypeptide(L)'
;MSIPLYFLEPFINLKINGYPNENVLKVTFAFLVFSTLLLSCKEEDDNSLLVDFNSLTLSANSYWNGSDNSGGFKVNDVTFVNAYNTSWSSWSGFAYANMHDVKTAGYGNQYSAYALRDSNSANTFVVAYPSATENSIVFDNPVYSVKLKVTNNSYAALSMKYGDAFSKKFGGADSTQSDWFKLTIIGIGADNTPTDTVSVYLADFRFTGKSKHGLYS
;
A
#
# COMPACT_ATOMS: atom_id res chain seq x y z
N MET A 1 9.71 -8.25 34.46
CA MET A 1 9.98 -7.14 33.51
C MET A 1 9.14 -7.43 32.28
N SER A 2 8.00 -6.76 32.16
CA SER A 2 6.95 -7.12 31.19
C SER A 2 7.25 -6.47 29.84
N ILE A 3 7.57 -7.31 28.85
CA ILE A 3 7.74 -6.92 27.45
C ILE A 3 6.32 -6.90 26.85
N PRO A 4 5.83 -5.79 26.29
CA PRO A 4 4.53 -5.80 25.64
C PRO A 4 4.61 -6.67 24.38
N LEU A 5 3.83 -7.75 24.42
CA LEU A 5 3.59 -8.68 23.34
C LEU A 5 2.63 -7.99 22.36
N TYR A 6 3.12 -7.58 21.19
CA TYR A 6 2.26 -7.15 20.09
C TYR A 6 2.32 -8.20 18.99
N PHE A 7 1.29 -9.02 18.91
CA PHE A 7 0.93 -9.75 17.71
C PHE A 7 -0.60 -9.74 17.57
N LEU A 8 -1.05 -9.83 16.31
CA LEU A 8 -2.43 -10.02 15.82
C LEU A 8 -3.14 -8.76 15.35
N GLU A 9 -2.77 -8.28 14.16
CA GLU A 9 -3.72 -7.86 13.12
C GLU A 9 -2.95 -7.80 11.78
N PRO A 10 -3.13 -8.74 10.83
CA PRO A 10 -2.50 -8.67 9.51
C PRO A 10 -3.19 -7.64 8.58
N PHE A 11 -3.74 -6.57 9.15
CA PHE A 11 -4.39 -5.51 8.39
C PHE A 11 -3.47 -4.30 8.30
N ILE A 12 -2.82 -4.15 7.16
CA ILE A 12 -2.27 -2.87 6.72
C ILE A 12 -3.44 -2.11 6.13
N ASN A 13 -4.00 -1.16 6.88
CA ASN A 13 -5.02 -0.24 6.36
C ASN A 13 -4.31 0.96 5.74
N LEU A 14 -4.41 1.10 4.43
CA LEU A 14 -3.95 2.28 3.69
C LEU A 14 -5.17 3.15 3.40
N LYS A 15 -5.21 4.38 3.93
CA LYS A 15 -6.23 5.36 3.59
C LYS A 15 -5.76 6.21 2.40
N ILE A 16 -6.60 6.31 1.40
CA ILE A 16 -6.40 7.12 0.19
C ILE A 16 -7.59 8.08 0.14
N ASN A 17 -7.37 9.39 0.16
CA ASN A 17 -8.52 10.29 0.10
C ASN A 17 -9.17 10.24 -1.31
N GLY A 18 -10.46 9.90 -1.40
CA GLY A 18 -11.29 9.90 -2.60
C GLY A 18 -12.71 10.36 -2.26
N TYR A 19 -13.25 11.32 -3.01
CA TYR A 19 -14.52 12.02 -2.72
C TYR A 19 -15.76 11.15 -3.01
N PRO A 20 -16.86 11.27 -2.24
CA PRO A 20 -18.08 10.52 -2.51
C PRO A 20 -18.74 10.97 -3.81
N ASN A 21 -19.27 10.00 -4.54
CA ASN A 21 -19.86 10.16 -5.86
C ASN A 21 -21.37 10.45 -5.71
N GLU A 22 -21.84 11.67 -5.98
CA GLU A 22 -23.28 11.98 -6.07
C GLU A 22 -23.93 11.48 -7.38
N ASN A 23 -23.16 10.88 -8.28
CA ASN A 23 -23.64 10.44 -9.59
C ASN A 23 -23.89 8.92 -9.68
N VAL A 24 -24.61 8.33 -8.72
CA VAL A 24 -25.15 6.98 -8.92
C VAL A 24 -26.44 7.08 -9.74
N LEU A 25 -26.31 6.92 -11.06
CA LEU A 25 -27.42 6.77 -11.98
C LEU A 25 -28.22 5.50 -11.62
N LYS A 26 -29.23 5.63 -10.76
CA LYS A 26 -30.25 4.58 -10.56
C LYS A 26 -31.17 4.58 -11.78
N VAL A 27 -30.84 3.76 -12.79
CA VAL A 27 -31.73 3.49 -13.92
C VAL A 27 -32.86 2.58 -13.43
N THR A 28 -33.93 3.18 -12.91
CA THR A 28 -35.23 2.51 -12.81
C THR A 28 -35.90 2.60 -14.17
N PHE A 29 -36.12 1.46 -14.83
CA PHE A 29 -36.90 1.42 -16.06
C PHE A 29 -38.36 1.79 -15.77
N ALA A 30 -38.76 2.99 -16.16
CA ALA A 30 -40.16 3.39 -16.33
C ALA A 30 -40.35 3.96 -17.74
N PHE A 31 -41.53 3.70 -18.29
CA PHE A 31 -41.89 3.79 -19.70
C PHE A 31 -41.57 5.12 -20.41
N LEU A 32 -41.03 4.95 -21.62
CA LEU A 32 -41.00 5.80 -22.82
C LEU A 32 -41.83 7.10 -22.81
N VAL A 33 -41.18 8.27 -22.89
CA VAL A 33 -41.61 9.41 -23.74
C VAL A 33 -40.38 10.12 -24.30
N PHE A 34 -40.38 10.28 -25.62
CA PHE A 34 -39.35 10.87 -26.46
C PHE A 34 -39.25 12.39 -26.20
N SER A 35 -38.11 12.87 -25.69
CA SER A 35 -37.71 14.28 -25.81
C SER A 35 -36.21 14.34 -26.05
N THR A 36 -35.83 15.15 -27.01
CA THR A 36 -34.53 15.24 -27.69
C THR A 36 -33.32 15.14 -26.76
N LEU A 37 -32.58 14.03 -26.85
CA LEU A 37 -31.21 13.93 -26.31
C LEU A 37 -30.25 14.72 -27.19
N LEU A 38 -29.86 15.90 -26.74
CA LEU A 38 -28.49 16.36 -26.97
C LEU A 38 -27.63 15.71 -25.89
N LEU A 39 -27.15 14.49 -26.16
CA LEU A 39 -25.98 13.98 -25.45
C LEU A 39 -24.81 14.85 -25.86
N SER A 40 -24.58 15.92 -25.10
CA SER A 40 -23.23 16.43 -24.94
C SER A 40 -22.45 15.29 -24.32
N CYS A 41 -21.81 14.48 -25.16
CA CYS A 41 -20.78 13.56 -24.72
C CYS A 41 -19.65 14.49 -24.26
N LYS A 42 -19.70 14.88 -22.99
CA LYS A 42 -18.57 15.55 -22.37
C LYS A 42 -17.46 14.50 -22.43
N GLU A 43 -16.47 14.73 -23.28
CA GLU A 43 -15.20 14.02 -23.16
C GLU A 43 -14.79 14.20 -21.69
N GLU A 44 -14.79 13.11 -20.94
CA GLU A 44 -14.08 13.09 -19.66
C GLU A 44 -12.62 13.29 -20.04
N ASP A 45 -12.15 14.52 -19.82
CA ASP A 45 -10.74 14.85 -19.83
C ASP A 45 -10.10 13.95 -18.78
N ASP A 46 -9.51 12.82 -19.22
CA ASP A 46 -8.80 11.87 -18.36
C ASP A 46 -7.51 12.53 -17.89
N ASN A 47 -7.66 13.46 -16.95
CA ASN A 47 -6.56 14.15 -16.29
C ASN A 47 -5.89 13.16 -15.31
N SER A 48 -5.17 12.20 -15.88
CA SER A 48 -4.46 11.17 -15.15
C SER A 48 -3.11 11.70 -14.66
N LEU A 49 -2.92 11.73 -13.34
CA LEU A 49 -1.63 12.06 -12.74
C LEU A 49 -0.79 10.78 -12.60
N LEU A 50 0.34 10.72 -13.31
CA LEU A 50 1.35 9.71 -13.04
C LEU A 50 2.24 10.19 -11.88
N VAL A 51 2.16 9.50 -10.75
CA VAL A 51 3.09 9.68 -9.64
C VAL A 51 4.22 8.67 -9.81
N ASP A 52 5.34 9.14 -10.37
CA ASP A 52 6.62 8.44 -10.26
C ASP A 52 7.48 9.06 -9.16
N PHE A 53 8.45 8.31 -8.64
CA PHE A 53 9.28 8.76 -7.52
C PHE A 53 10.68 9.20 -7.97
N ASN A 54 10.88 9.48 -9.25
CA ASN A 54 12.20 9.77 -9.81
C ASN A 54 12.75 11.13 -9.38
N SER A 55 11.88 12.04 -8.92
CA SER A 55 12.27 13.33 -8.34
C SER A 55 12.89 13.21 -6.95
N LEU A 56 12.70 12.07 -6.27
CA LEU A 56 13.26 11.81 -4.96
C LEU A 56 14.73 11.37 -5.10
N THR A 57 15.64 12.19 -4.57
CA THR A 57 17.08 11.93 -4.65
C THR A 57 17.53 11.06 -3.49
N LEU A 58 18.14 9.92 -3.80
CA LEU A 58 18.74 8.99 -2.84
C LEU A 58 20.13 8.57 -3.33
N SER A 59 21.02 8.24 -2.38
CA SER A 59 22.22 7.48 -2.71
C SER A 59 21.85 6.05 -3.10
N ALA A 60 22.73 5.34 -3.79
CA ALA A 60 22.47 3.97 -4.20
C ALA A 60 22.30 3.06 -2.96
N ASN A 61 21.29 2.17 -3.01
CA ASN A 61 20.98 1.22 -1.94
C ASN A 61 20.76 1.90 -0.58
N SER A 62 19.91 2.91 -0.57
CA SER A 62 19.58 3.72 0.60
C SER A 62 18.07 3.94 0.73
N TYR A 63 17.68 4.65 1.79
CA TYR A 63 16.31 5.00 2.09
C TYR A 63 16.23 6.35 2.78
N TRP A 64 15.05 6.93 2.72
CA TRP A 64 14.59 7.99 3.59
C TRP A 64 13.40 7.49 4.38
N ASN A 65 13.40 7.72 5.69
CA ASN A 65 12.36 7.22 6.61
C ASN A 65 11.84 8.30 7.57
N GLY A 66 12.09 9.58 7.25
CA GLY A 66 11.68 10.72 8.09
C GLY A 66 12.55 11.00 9.30
N SER A 67 13.76 10.44 9.36
CA SER A 67 14.73 10.74 10.43
C SER A 67 15.15 12.21 10.52
N ASP A 68 14.87 13.00 9.49
CA ASP A 68 14.98 14.46 9.48
C ASP A 68 13.82 15.19 10.18
N ASN A 69 12.79 14.45 10.62
CA ASN A 69 11.56 14.92 11.25
C ASN A 69 10.71 15.83 10.36
N SER A 70 10.75 15.67 9.04
CA SER A 70 9.91 16.46 8.12
C SER A 70 8.40 16.18 8.28
N GLY A 71 8.03 15.02 8.83
CA GLY A 71 6.64 14.57 8.96
C GLY A 71 6.05 13.94 7.69
N GLY A 72 6.82 13.84 6.61
CA GLY A 72 6.37 13.29 5.34
C GLY A 72 7.14 13.81 4.14
N PHE A 73 6.76 13.32 2.95
CA PHE A 73 7.29 13.80 1.69
C PHE A 73 6.15 13.99 0.69
N LYS A 74 6.38 14.83 -0.32
CA LYS A 74 5.38 15.16 -1.34
C LYS A 74 5.98 14.95 -2.73
N VAL A 75 5.20 14.34 -3.61
CA VAL A 75 5.53 14.16 -5.02
C VAL A 75 4.34 14.60 -5.83
N ASN A 76 4.53 15.59 -6.70
CA ASN A 76 3.45 16.32 -7.37
C ASN A 76 2.42 16.80 -6.33
N ASP A 77 1.14 16.52 -6.54
CA ASP A 77 0.03 16.90 -5.67
C ASP A 77 -0.31 15.83 -4.62
N VAL A 78 0.62 14.91 -4.33
CA VAL A 78 0.41 13.75 -3.45
C VAL A 78 1.39 13.74 -2.29
N THR A 79 0.85 13.80 -1.07
CA THR A 79 1.59 13.81 0.19
C THR A 79 1.52 12.45 0.86
N PHE A 80 2.69 11.97 1.28
CA PHE A 80 2.88 10.72 2.01
C PHE A 80 3.31 11.04 3.44
N VAL A 81 2.45 10.72 4.41
CA VAL A 81 2.69 11.05 5.82
C VAL A 81 3.75 10.13 6.45
N ASN A 82 4.61 10.67 7.29
CA ASN A 82 5.61 9.92 8.02
C ASN A 82 5.71 10.42 9.46
N ALA A 83 5.95 9.53 10.41
CA ALA A 83 6.40 9.91 11.73
C ALA A 83 7.66 9.14 12.09
N TYR A 84 8.67 9.86 12.56
CA TYR A 84 9.91 9.29 13.05
C TYR A 84 10.02 9.48 14.56
N ASN A 85 10.44 8.42 15.25
CA ASN A 85 10.68 8.42 16.68
C ASN A 85 12.19 8.36 16.94
N THR A 86 12.77 9.50 17.30
CA THR A 86 14.21 9.63 17.56
C THR A 86 14.70 8.79 18.74
N SER A 87 13.88 8.61 19.78
CA SER A 87 14.22 7.82 20.97
C SER A 87 14.39 6.33 20.66
N TRP A 88 13.65 5.82 19.68
CA TRP A 88 13.64 4.40 19.32
C TRP A 88 14.25 4.13 17.94
N SER A 89 14.66 5.17 17.22
CA SER A 89 15.12 5.11 15.83
C SER A 89 14.16 4.32 14.93
N SER A 90 12.86 4.53 15.13
CA SER A 90 11.77 3.85 14.44
C SER A 90 10.91 4.84 13.67
N TRP A 91 10.14 4.34 12.71
CA TRP A 91 9.28 5.15 11.85
C TRP A 91 7.92 4.49 11.65
N SER A 92 6.93 5.26 11.21
CA SER A 92 5.61 4.82 10.76
C SER A 92 5.14 5.67 9.58
N GLY A 93 4.13 5.18 8.85
CA GLY A 93 3.60 5.83 7.66
C GLY A 93 4.32 5.39 6.40
N PHE A 94 4.91 6.33 5.68
CA PHE A 94 5.57 6.08 4.40
C PHE A 94 7.04 6.51 4.42
N ALA A 95 7.87 5.67 3.84
CA ALA A 95 9.27 5.91 3.54
C ALA A 95 9.48 5.76 2.02
N TYR A 96 10.63 6.17 1.51
CA TYR A 96 11.02 5.86 0.14
C TYR A 96 12.44 5.28 0.11
N ALA A 97 12.68 4.35 -0.82
CA ALA A 97 13.92 3.59 -0.89
C ALA A 97 14.24 3.18 -2.32
N ASN A 98 15.49 2.79 -2.54
CA ASN A 98 15.97 2.19 -3.80
C ASN A 98 16.77 0.89 -3.53
N MET A 99 16.38 0.18 -2.47
CA MET A 99 17.03 -1.06 -2.04
C MET A 99 16.37 -2.28 -2.70
N HIS A 100 17.17 -3.25 -3.14
CA HIS A 100 16.69 -4.43 -3.89
C HIS A 100 17.23 -5.76 -3.32
N ASP A 101 17.67 -5.75 -2.06
CA ASP A 101 18.11 -6.99 -1.41
C ASP A 101 16.92 -7.89 -1.11
N VAL A 102 16.83 -9.02 -1.81
CA VAL A 102 15.76 -10.02 -1.65
C VAL A 102 16.22 -11.29 -0.94
N LYS A 103 17.44 -11.31 -0.40
CA LYS A 103 18.07 -12.51 0.15
C LYS A 103 18.30 -12.41 1.66
N THR A 104 18.66 -11.23 2.16
CA THR A 104 19.00 -11.05 3.57
C THR A 104 17.75 -11.02 4.44
N ALA A 105 17.62 -11.96 5.38
CA ALA A 105 16.49 -11.99 6.31
C ALA A 105 16.67 -10.98 7.45
N GLY A 106 15.55 -10.57 8.06
CA GLY A 106 15.51 -9.74 9.25
C GLY A 106 15.09 -8.29 9.02
N TYR A 107 14.83 -7.58 10.12
CA TYR A 107 14.22 -6.25 10.13
C TYR A 107 15.02 -5.19 9.35
N GLY A 108 16.34 -5.36 9.23
CA GLY A 108 17.19 -4.45 8.46
C GLY A 108 16.83 -4.39 6.98
N ASN A 109 16.14 -5.42 6.47
CA ASN A 109 15.72 -5.51 5.07
C ASN A 109 14.28 -5.02 4.81
N GLN A 110 13.74 -4.19 5.71
CA GLN A 110 12.38 -3.64 5.61
C GLN A 110 12.19 -2.64 4.45
N TYR A 111 13.28 -2.09 3.91
CA TYR A 111 13.25 -1.07 2.86
C TYR A 111 13.45 -1.63 1.44
N SER A 112 13.72 -2.93 1.28
CA SER A 112 13.89 -3.54 -0.03
C SER A 112 12.57 -4.08 -0.59
N ALA A 113 12.33 -3.91 -1.89
CA ALA A 113 11.16 -4.48 -2.56
C ALA A 113 11.44 -5.92 -3.03
N TYR A 114 10.63 -6.89 -2.60
CA TYR A 114 10.87 -8.30 -2.90
C TYR A 114 10.67 -8.67 -4.38
N ALA A 115 9.74 -7.99 -5.07
CA ALA A 115 9.48 -8.21 -6.49
C ALA A 115 10.58 -7.69 -7.43
N LEU A 116 11.40 -6.75 -6.96
CA LEU A 116 12.41 -6.07 -7.78
C LEU A 116 13.75 -6.81 -7.79
N ARG A 117 13.72 -8.12 -7.53
CA ARG A 117 14.87 -9.01 -7.63
C ARG A 117 15.58 -8.79 -8.98
N ASP A 118 16.87 -8.48 -8.91
CA ASP A 118 17.74 -8.27 -10.07
C ASP A 118 17.41 -7.01 -10.90
N SER A 119 16.62 -6.06 -10.38
CA SER A 119 16.48 -4.75 -11.00
C SER A 119 17.77 -3.93 -10.78
N ASN A 120 18.55 -3.72 -11.85
CA ASN A 120 19.68 -2.77 -11.86
C ASN A 120 19.22 -1.31 -11.80
N SER A 121 17.94 -1.07 -11.52
CA SER A 121 17.35 0.25 -11.63
C SER A 121 17.52 1.02 -10.34
N ALA A 122 18.04 2.24 -10.46
CA ALA A 122 17.97 3.29 -9.44
C ALA A 122 16.52 3.75 -9.14
N ASN A 123 15.52 2.91 -9.41
CA ASN A 123 14.11 3.22 -9.24
C ASN A 123 13.82 3.39 -7.76
N THR A 124 13.47 4.61 -7.38
CA THR A 124 12.91 4.90 -6.07
C THR A 124 11.48 4.38 -6.02
N PHE A 125 11.10 3.78 -4.90
CA PHE A 125 9.75 3.33 -4.60
C PHE A 125 9.37 3.69 -3.16
N VAL A 126 8.09 3.62 -2.87
CA VAL A 126 7.55 3.90 -1.52
C VAL A 126 7.39 2.61 -0.73
N VAL A 127 7.78 2.66 0.53
CA VAL A 127 7.60 1.59 1.52
C VAL A 127 6.58 2.07 2.54
N ALA A 128 5.56 1.26 2.79
CA ALA A 128 4.52 1.57 3.75
C ALA A 128 4.68 0.74 5.04
N TYR A 129 4.63 1.42 6.18
CA TYR A 129 4.50 0.81 7.49
C TYR A 129 3.44 1.59 8.29
N PRO A 130 2.15 1.41 7.95
CA PRO A 130 1.10 2.23 8.52
C PRO A 130 0.88 1.92 9.99
N SER A 131 0.56 2.96 10.74
CA SER A 131 0.16 2.89 12.14
C SER A 131 -1.33 3.24 12.31
N ALA A 132 -1.79 3.39 13.55
CA ALA A 132 -3.13 3.91 13.82
C ALA A 132 -3.31 5.35 13.29
N THR A 133 -2.23 6.13 13.22
CA THR A 133 -2.24 7.58 12.92
C THR A 133 -1.60 7.91 11.57
N GLU A 134 -0.46 7.30 11.24
CA GLU A 134 0.25 7.51 9.97
C GLU A 134 -0.12 6.40 8.99
N ASN A 135 -1.26 6.56 8.32
CA ASN A 135 -1.76 5.57 7.36
C ASN A 135 -2.39 6.18 6.10
N SER A 136 -2.12 7.46 5.84
CA SER A 136 -2.80 8.24 4.81
C SER A 136 -1.89 8.70 3.68
N ILE A 137 -2.33 8.51 2.44
CA ILE A 137 -1.85 9.24 1.27
C ILE A 137 -2.87 10.35 0.98
N VAL A 138 -2.40 11.60 0.95
CA VAL A 138 -3.25 12.79 0.83
C VAL A 138 -3.05 13.43 -0.53
N PHE A 139 -4.14 13.67 -1.24
CA PHE A 139 -4.14 14.37 -2.53
C PHE A 139 -4.60 15.81 -2.32
N ASP A 140 -3.90 16.77 -2.92
CA ASP A 140 -4.32 18.18 -2.86
C ASP A 140 -5.64 18.43 -3.59
N ASN A 141 -5.90 17.63 -4.63
CA ASN A 141 -7.07 17.73 -5.50
C ASN A 141 -7.93 16.47 -5.40
N PRO A 142 -9.24 16.55 -5.68
CA PRO A 142 -10.11 15.38 -5.75
C PRO A 142 -9.61 14.32 -6.73
N VAL A 143 -9.54 13.07 -6.26
CA VAL A 143 -9.21 11.90 -7.06
C VAL A 143 -10.36 10.91 -7.00
N TYR A 144 -10.75 10.39 -8.17
CA TYR A 144 -11.89 9.48 -8.33
C TYR A 144 -11.46 8.03 -8.59
N SER A 145 -10.23 7.80 -9.02
CA SER A 145 -9.66 6.46 -9.17
C SER A 145 -8.16 6.47 -8.92
N VAL A 146 -7.65 5.41 -8.30
CA VAL A 146 -6.22 5.23 -8.04
C VAL A 146 -5.81 3.84 -8.51
N LYS A 147 -4.72 3.77 -9.28
CA LYS A 147 -4.09 2.51 -9.70
C LYS A 147 -2.74 2.41 -9.01
N LEU A 148 -2.50 1.29 -8.32
CA LEU A 148 -1.26 1.03 -7.58
C LEU A 148 -0.66 -0.31 -8.00
N LYS A 149 0.67 -0.36 -8.02
CA LYS A 149 1.42 -1.61 -8.01
C LYS A 149 1.94 -1.79 -6.60
N VAL A 150 1.63 -2.93 -5.98
CA VAL A 150 1.99 -3.23 -4.60
C VAL A 150 2.69 -4.58 -4.54
N THR A 151 3.67 -4.68 -3.65
CA THR A 151 4.42 -5.90 -3.43
C THR A 151 4.87 -5.99 -1.97
N ASN A 152 5.30 -7.16 -1.53
CA ASN A 152 5.92 -7.29 -0.21
C ASN A 152 7.30 -6.61 -0.18
N ASN A 153 7.65 -6.03 0.97
CA ASN A 153 9.06 -5.80 1.24
C ASN A 153 9.78 -7.14 1.51
N SER A 154 11.09 -7.15 1.37
CA SER A 154 11.90 -8.36 1.52
C SER A 154 11.84 -8.93 2.94
N TYR A 155 11.77 -8.08 3.96
CA TYR A 155 11.64 -8.56 5.35
C TYR A 155 10.36 -9.40 5.54
N ALA A 156 9.19 -8.86 5.19
CA ALA A 156 7.91 -9.56 5.32
C ALA A 156 7.87 -10.81 4.44
N ALA A 157 8.35 -10.72 3.19
CA ALA A 157 8.40 -11.85 2.28
C ALA A 157 9.25 -13.02 2.83
N LEU A 158 10.45 -12.71 3.34
CA LEU A 158 11.36 -13.72 3.88
C LEU A 158 10.87 -14.27 5.22
N SER A 159 10.27 -13.43 6.07
CA SER A 159 9.62 -13.83 7.33
C SER A 159 8.48 -14.81 7.08
N MET A 160 7.58 -14.50 6.14
CA MET A 160 6.52 -15.44 5.75
C MET A 160 7.08 -16.74 5.15
N LYS A 161 8.17 -16.65 4.37
CA LYS A 161 8.74 -17.81 3.69
C LYS A 161 9.47 -18.78 4.61
N TYR A 162 10.24 -18.27 5.57
CA TYR A 162 11.16 -19.07 6.39
C TYR A 162 10.85 -19.04 7.88
N GLY A 163 10.00 -18.10 8.33
CA GLY A 163 9.86 -17.75 9.74
C GLY A 163 11.05 -16.93 10.26
N ASP A 164 10.88 -16.34 11.43
CA ASP A 164 11.91 -15.66 12.19
C ASP A 164 11.59 -15.71 13.70
N ALA A 165 12.29 -14.90 14.51
CA ALA A 165 12.09 -14.86 15.96
C ALA A 165 10.71 -14.34 16.39
N PHE A 166 9.97 -13.69 15.49
CA PHE A 166 8.73 -13.00 15.76
C PHE A 166 7.55 -13.67 15.05
N SER A 167 7.75 -14.23 13.86
CA SER A 167 6.71 -14.90 13.07
C SER A 167 7.09 -16.34 12.72
N LYS A 168 6.11 -17.24 12.75
CA LYS A 168 6.26 -18.55 12.13
C LYS A 168 6.32 -18.43 10.60
N LYS A 169 6.89 -19.44 9.96
CA LYS A 169 6.71 -19.67 8.52
C LYS A 169 5.21 -19.82 8.20
N PHE A 170 4.74 -19.13 7.16
CA PHE A 170 3.39 -19.29 6.64
C PHE A 170 3.19 -20.69 6.05
N GLY A 171 2.02 -21.28 6.28
CA GLY A 171 1.77 -22.70 6.07
C GLY A 171 2.15 -23.56 7.29
N GLY A 172 2.88 -23.03 8.27
CA GLY A 172 3.45 -23.85 9.34
C GLY A 172 4.61 -24.74 8.86
N ALA A 173 5.10 -25.61 9.74
CA ALA A 173 6.26 -26.47 9.47
C ALA A 173 6.01 -27.47 8.31
N ASP A 174 4.79 -27.99 8.24
CA ASP A 174 4.33 -28.99 7.26
C ASP A 174 3.57 -28.37 6.08
N SER A 175 3.43 -27.04 6.04
CA SER A 175 2.72 -26.31 4.97
C SER A 175 1.22 -26.65 4.88
N THR A 176 0.56 -26.93 6.02
CA THR A 176 -0.88 -27.23 6.11
C THR A 176 -1.70 -26.18 6.87
N GLN A 177 -1.04 -25.24 7.56
CA GLN A 177 -1.72 -24.22 8.37
C GLN A 177 -2.13 -23.01 7.54
N SER A 178 -3.43 -22.72 7.50
CA SER A 178 -3.96 -21.61 6.72
C SER A 178 -3.42 -20.27 7.24
N ASP A 179 -2.68 -19.55 6.41
CA ASP A 179 -2.16 -18.22 6.69
C ASP A 179 -2.44 -17.29 5.50
N TRP A 180 -2.40 -15.98 5.73
CA TRP A 180 -2.53 -14.98 4.68
C TRP A 180 -1.95 -13.65 5.15
N PHE A 181 -1.56 -12.82 4.18
CA PHE A 181 -1.14 -11.44 4.42
C PHE A 181 -1.86 -10.55 3.44
N LYS A 182 -2.58 -9.53 3.94
CA LYS A 182 -3.54 -8.76 3.16
C LYS A 182 -3.34 -7.27 3.36
N LEU A 183 -3.31 -6.55 2.25
CA LEU A 183 -3.38 -5.10 2.22
C LEU A 183 -4.84 -4.69 2.01
N THR A 184 -5.34 -3.81 2.88
CA THR A 184 -6.65 -3.17 2.72
C THR A 184 -6.44 -1.70 2.40
N ILE A 185 -6.99 -1.24 1.29
CA ILE A 185 -6.90 0.14 0.81
C ILE A 185 -8.30 0.73 0.88
N ILE A 186 -8.45 1.87 1.55
CA ILE A 186 -9.73 2.51 1.83
C ILE A 186 -9.73 3.89 1.20
N GLY A 187 -10.66 4.14 0.29
CA GLY A 187 -10.98 5.47 -0.22
C GLY A 187 -11.63 6.31 0.89
N ILE A 188 -11.24 7.58 1.09
CA ILE A 188 -11.74 8.45 2.15
C ILE A 188 -12.21 9.81 1.58
N GLY A 189 -13.49 10.14 1.73
CA GLY A 189 -14.07 11.41 1.33
C GLY A 189 -13.50 12.60 2.09
N ALA A 190 -13.76 13.82 1.59
CA ALA A 190 -13.35 15.05 2.27
C ALA A 190 -14.02 15.25 3.65
N ASP A 191 -15.14 14.56 3.90
CA ASP A 191 -15.82 14.48 5.18
C ASP A 191 -15.25 13.37 6.10
N ASN A 192 -14.12 12.77 5.71
CA ASN A 192 -13.47 11.62 6.36
C ASN A 192 -14.28 10.32 6.34
N THR A 193 -15.28 10.19 5.46
CA THR A 193 -16.07 8.95 5.34
C THR A 193 -15.44 7.97 4.35
N PRO A 194 -15.45 6.65 4.63
CA PRO A 194 -15.02 5.66 3.63
C PRO A 194 -15.90 5.69 2.38
N THR A 195 -15.28 5.82 1.21
CA THR A 195 -15.96 5.86 -0.10
C THR A 195 -15.86 4.54 -0.86
N ASP A 196 -14.76 3.82 -0.72
CA ASP A 196 -14.59 2.46 -1.27
C ASP A 196 -13.54 1.68 -0.45
N THR A 197 -13.47 0.37 -0.63
CA THR A 197 -12.45 -0.49 -0.03
C THR A 197 -12.00 -1.59 -0.98
N VAL A 198 -10.72 -1.62 -1.28
CA VAL A 198 -10.06 -2.67 -2.07
C VAL A 198 -9.16 -3.49 -1.16
N SER A 199 -9.22 -4.81 -1.28
CA SER A 199 -8.32 -5.72 -0.55
C SER A 199 -7.49 -6.56 -1.51
N VAL A 200 -6.18 -6.66 -1.26
CA VAL A 200 -5.24 -7.45 -2.04
C VAL A 200 -4.47 -8.39 -1.12
N TYR A 201 -4.45 -9.68 -1.45
CA TYR A 201 -3.60 -10.64 -0.74
C TYR A 201 -2.17 -10.53 -1.27
N LEU A 202 -1.24 -10.18 -0.40
CA LEU A 202 0.20 -10.17 -0.67
C LEU A 202 0.83 -11.54 -0.37
N ALA A 203 0.15 -12.38 0.42
CA ALA A 203 0.39 -13.81 0.53
C ALA A 203 -0.94 -14.54 0.78
N ASP A 204 -1.13 -15.69 0.15
CA ASP A 204 -2.33 -16.51 0.34
C ASP A 204 -1.95 -17.99 0.47
N PHE A 205 -2.09 -18.51 1.69
CA PHE A 205 -1.88 -19.92 2.06
C PHE A 205 -3.20 -20.53 2.57
N ARG A 206 -4.37 -19.98 2.20
CA ARG A 206 -5.67 -20.54 2.58
C ARG A 206 -5.95 -21.76 1.68
N PHE A 207 -6.00 -22.96 2.26
CA PHE A 207 -6.04 -24.25 1.54
C PHE A 207 -7.37 -24.61 0.84
N THR A 208 -8.18 -23.62 0.48
CA THR A 208 -9.46 -23.83 -0.21
C THR A 208 -9.42 -23.20 -1.61
N GLY A 209 -8.85 -23.92 -2.58
CA GLY A 209 -8.87 -23.53 -3.99
C GLY A 209 -7.58 -23.94 -4.71
N LYS A 210 -7.67 -24.97 -5.57
CA LYS A 210 -6.55 -25.38 -6.44
C LYS A 210 -6.28 -24.31 -7.50
N SER A 211 -5.45 -23.32 -7.19
CA SER A 211 -4.52 -22.64 -8.11
C SER A 211 -4.07 -21.32 -7.50
N LYS A 212 -2.75 -21.13 -7.36
CA LYS A 212 -2.01 -19.96 -6.84
C LYS A 212 -1.76 -20.00 -5.33
N HIS A 213 -0.82 -20.85 -4.95
CA HIS A 213 -0.15 -20.79 -3.64
C HIS A 213 1.16 -20.02 -3.82
N GLY A 214 1.40 -18.97 -3.03
CA GLY A 214 2.69 -18.28 -3.08
C GLY A 214 2.69 -16.86 -2.52
N LEU A 215 3.90 -16.31 -2.42
CA LEU A 215 4.12 -14.88 -2.24
C LEU A 215 3.76 -14.18 -3.56
N TYR A 216 2.96 -13.13 -3.49
CA TYR A 216 2.66 -12.31 -4.65
C TYR A 216 3.67 -11.16 -4.74
N SER A 217 4.22 -10.99 -5.94
CA SER A 217 5.22 -10.00 -6.31
C SER A 217 4.63 -8.94 -7.23
#